data_AF-A0A1I0DSG3-F1
#
_entry.id   AF-A0A1I0DSG3-F1
#
_cell.length_a   1.000
_cell.length_b   1.000
_cell.length_c   1.000
_cell.angle_alpha   90.00
_cell.angle_beta   90.00
_cell.angle_gamma   90.00
#
_symmetry.space_group_name_H-M   'P 1'
#
loop_
_entity.id
_entity.type
_entity.pdbx_description
1 polymer ?
#
loop_
_entity_poly.entity_id
_entity_poly.type
_entity_poly.pdbx_seq_one_letter_code
_entity_poly.pdbx_strand_id
1 'polypeptide(L)'
;MEPNALISTWRRYDWRESFFAPQMSILQALTDGNRTASGVGRCRADAFHRCLGETAEIHALQSGEVAFNPLRDGIAAHVDQNIARRAALMEAYERFAIMSWWDGHGAAAAPVQGAWLQRQGLEQQLADGRAGAALKRRTRFWCIDAGADHPVVTICRSTSPEGQEPILGFGCDPSPTASAGKALREMLLMEMNLMELLAARGSGQTALMGAVQRQIAAYARYSPALLPDAPEVEPVARTAVKAEKMFGAPVHLDDITPPDGPIRVWLCRPQIVPPCVTPERGSPFF
;
A
#
# COMPACT_ATOMS: atom_id res chain seq x y z
N MET A 1 15.35 -14.51 -18.93
CA MET A 1 15.59 -13.05 -19.06
C MET A 1 15.85 -12.52 -17.65
N GLU A 2 16.87 -11.68 -17.46
CA GLU A 2 17.19 -11.11 -16.14
C GLU A 2 16.11 -10.10 -15.72
N PRO A 3 15.75 -9.99 -14.42
CA PRO A 3 14.78 -9.01 -13.91
C PRO A 3 15.04 -7.57 -14.37
N ASN A 4 16.32 -7.20 -14.51
CA ASN A 4 16.76 -5.88 -14.97
C ASN A 4 16.38 -5.55 -16.42
N ALA A 5 15.98 -6.54 -17.22
CA ALA A 5 15.49 -6.29 -18.57
C ALA A 5 14.24 -5.39 -18.57
N LEU A 6 13.45 -5.37 -17.49
CA LEU A 6 12.26 -4.51 -17.38
C LEU A 6 12.58 -3.01 -17.39
N ILE A 7 13.83 -2.62 -17.10
CA ILE A 7 14.27 -1.21 -17.19
C ILE A 7 14.09 -0.68 -18.62
N SER A 8 14.18 -1.53 -19.64
CA SER A 8 13.99 -1.09 -21.03
C SER A 8 12.56 -0.62 -21.33
N THR A 9 11.60 -0.88 -20.43
CA THR A 9 10.21 -0.40 -20.54
C THR A 9 10.00 0.96 -19.85
N TRP A 10 11.05 1.55 -19.28
CA TRP A 10 11.00 2.83 -18.59
C TRP A 10 11.38 3.97 -19.54
N ARG A 11 10.49 4.94 -19.72
CA ARG A 11 10.73 6.17 -20.48
C ARG A 11 11.60 7.17 -19.70
N ARG A 12 11.40 7.22 -18.39
CA ARG A 12 12.18 8.03 -17.44
C ARG A 12 12.12 7.38 -16.07
N TYR A 13 13.14 7.60 -15.25
CA TYR A 13 13.14 7.22 -13.84
C TYR A 13 13.94 8.23 -13.03
N ASP A 14 13.51 8.45 -11.79
CA ASP A 14 14.12 9.41 -10.88
C ASP A 14 14.24 8.81 -9.48
N TRP A 15 15.41 9.00 -8.86
CA TRP A 15 15.57 8.81 -7.42
C TRP A 15 14.99 10.03 -6.71
N ARG A 16 13.98 9.82 -5.88
CA ARG A 16 13.27 10.88 -5.16
C ARG A 16 13.85 11.05 -3.77
N GLU A 17 14.03 12.30 -3.38
CA GLU A 17 14.32 12.69 -2.01
C GLU A 17 13.01 13.01 -1.29
N SER A 18 12.88 12.57 -0.04
CA SER A 18 11.71 12.88 0.79
C SER A 18 12.07 13.90 1.87
N PHE A 19 11.34 15.01 1.94
CA PHE A 19 11.49 15.99 3.02
C PHE A 19 10.85 15.53 4.34
N PHE A 20 10.07 14.44 4.29
CA PHE A 20 9.42 13.81 5.45
C PHE A 20 10.22 12.61 6.00
N ALA A 21 10.96 11.92 5.12
CA ALA A 21 11.73 10.71 5.43
C ALA A 21 13.00 10.62 4.56
N PRO A 22 13.99 11.51 4.77
CA PRO A 22 15.13 11.67 3.87
C PRO A 22 16.12 10.49 3.87
N GLN A 23 16.05 9.60 4.87
CA GLN A 23 16.89 8.40 4.90
C GLN A 23 16.30 7.24 4.10
N MET A 24 15.11 7.42 3.51
CA MET A 24 14.49 6.40 2.66
C MET A 24 14.96 6.56 1.21
N SER A 25 15.28 5.44 0.56
CA SER A 25 15.49 5.41 -0.88
C SER A 25 14.14 5.25 -1.57
N ILE A 26 13.80 6.18 -2.46
CA ILE A 26 12.56 6.13 -3.26
C ILE A 26 12.93 6.21 -4.74
N LEU A 27 12.41 5.30 -5.54
CA LEU A 27 12.54 5.28 -7.00
C LEU A 27 11.15 5.37 -7.61
N GLN A 28 10.98 6.25 -8.60
CA GLN A 28 9.81 6.27 -9.47
C GLN A 28 10.26 6.09 -10.92
N ALA A 29 9.53 5.28 -11.67
CA ALA A 29 9.74 5.08 -13.10
C ALA A 29 8.42 5.31 -13.85
N LEU A 30 8.47 6.04 -14.96
CA LEU A 30 7.37 6.15 -15.90
C LEU A 30 7.56 5.09 -16.99
N THR A 31 6.62 4.16 -17.07
CA THR A 31 6.61 3.10 -18.08
C THR A 31 6.16 3.60 -19.45
N ASP A 32 6.41 2.82 -20.50
CA ASP A 32 6.00 3.13 -21.88
C ASP A 32 4.48 3.35 -22.03
N GLY A 33 3.66 2.66 -21.24
CA GLY A 33 2.22 2.85 -21.20
C GLY A 33 1.73 4.00 -20.31
N ASN A 34 2.59 4.99 -20.01
CA ASN A 34 2.30 6.17 -19.18
C ASN A 34 1.78 5.83 -17.77
N ARG A 35 2.15 4.67 -17.22
CA ARG A 35 1.89 4.30 -15.84
C ARG A 35 3.15 4.46 -15.01
N THR A 36 3.00 4.88 -13.76
CA THR A 36 4.12 5.03 -12.82
C THR A 36 4.30 3.74 -12.04
N ALA A 37 5.53 3.23 -11.98
CA ALA A 37 5.98 2.22 -11.03
C ALA A 37 6.80 2.90 -9.92
N SER A 38 6.64 2.50 -8.67
CA SER A 38 7.32 3.10 -7.53
C SER A 38 7.96 2.05 -6.64
N GLY A 39 8.99 2.44 -5.91
CA GLY A 39 9.60 1.59 -4.91
C GLY A 39 10.20 2.40 -3.78
N VAL A 40 9.95 1.95 -2.54
CA VAL A 40 10.55 2.52 -1.34
C VAL A 40 11.30 1.46 -0.55
N GLY A 41 12.47 1.80 -0.06
CA GLY A 41 13.32 0.90 0.72
C GLY A 41 14.29 1.64 1.62
N ARG A 42 14.92 0.91 2.53
CA ARG A 42 15.98 1.48 3.39
C ARG A 42 17.29 1.68 2.61
N CYS A 43 17.42 1.03 1.47
CA CYS A 43 18.53 1.19 0.55
C CYS A 43 18.03 1.22 -0.89
N ARG A 44 18.90 1.64 -1.81
CA ARG A 44 18.58 1.71 -3.24
C ARG A 44 18.21 0.35 -3.83
N ALA A 45 18.86 -0.73 -3.42
CA ALA A 45 18.56 -2.07 -3.92
C ALA A 45 17.11 -2.49 -3.61
N ASP A 46 16.65 -2.27 -2.37
CA ASP A 46 15.27 -2.58 -1.97
C ASP A 46 14.25 -1.76 -2.77
N ALA A 47 14.48 -0.46 -2.90
CA ALA A 47 13.61 0.44 -3.66
C ALA A 47 13.58 0.04 -5.14
N PHE A 48 14.74 -0.30 -5.70
CA PHE A 48 14.88 -0.72 -7.09
C PHE A 48 14.12 -2.03 -7.38
N HIS A 49 14.32 -3.08 -6.56
CA HIS A 49 13.61 -4.34 -6.75
C HIS A 49 12.09 -4.20 -6.63
N ARG A 50 11.60 -3.34 -5.72
CA ARG A 50 10.16 -3.05 -5.61
C ARG A 50 9.62 -2.34 -6.84
N CYS A 51 10.35 -1.33 -7.35
CA CYS A 51 9.98 -0.62 -8.57
C CYS A 51 9.97 -1.56 -9.79
N LEU A 52 10.91 -2.51 -9.87
CA LEU A 52 10.89 -3.57 -10.89
C LEU A 52 9.67 -4.50 -10.74
N GLY A 53 9.30 -4.86 -9.51
CA GLY A 53 8.08 -5.63 -9.24
C GLY A 53 6.84 -4.94 -9.77
N GLU A 54 6.61 -3.68 -9.38
CA GLU A 54 5.45 -2.89 -9.87
C GLU A 54 5.51 -2.68 -11.39
N THR A 55 6.70 -2.56 -11.97
CA THR A 55 6.88 -2.52 -13.44
C THR A 55 6.41 -3.82 -14.09
N ALA A 56 6.75 -4.98 -13.52
CA ALA A 56 6.31 -6.28 -14.03
C ALA A 56 4.78 -6.41 -13.96
N GLU A 57 4.15 -5.94 -12.87
CA GLU A 57 2.69 -5.92 -12.70
C GLU A 57 2.02 -5.05 -13.77
N ILE A 58 2.54 -3.84 -13.99
CA ILE A 58 2.06 -2.93 -15.03
C ILE A 58 2.16 -3.58 -16.41
N HIS A 59 3.31 -4.17 -16.73
CA HIS A 59 3.55 -4.81 -18.02
C HIS A 59 2.62 -6.02 -18.23
N ALA A 60 2.44 -6.86 -17.20
CA ALA A 60 1.51 -7.98 -17.25
C ALA A 60 0.08 -7.53 -17.56
N LEU A 61 -0.42 -6.50 -16.87
CA LEU A 61 -1.75 -5.93 -17.10
C LEU A 61 -1.91 -5.27 -18.47
N GLN A 62 -0.84 -4.76 -19.07
CA GLN A 62 -0.87 -4.17 -20.42
C GLN A 62 -0.79 -5.22 -21.53
N SER A 63 -0.07 -6.32 -21.28
CA SER A 63 0.14 -7.39 -22.26
C SER A 63 -1.03 -8.38 -22.34
N GLY A 64 -1.78 -8.55 -21.25
CA GLY A 64 -2.88 -9.52 -21.18
C GLY A 64 -4.26 -8.89 -21.39
N GLU A 65 -5.20 -9.65 -21.93
CA GLU A 65 -6.64 -9.34 -21.92
C GLU A 65 -7.28 -9.66 -20.55
N VAL A 66 -6.53 -9.46 -19.46
CA VAL A 66 -6.99 -9.84 -18.12
C VAL A 66 -7.67 -8.65 -17.47
N ALA A 67 -8.99 -8.77 -17.24
CA ALA A 67 -9.73 -7.78 -16.48
C ALA A 67 -9.20 -7.69 -15.04
N PHE A 68 -8.78 -6.48 -14.64
CA PHE A 68 -8.30 -6.17 -13.30
C PHE A 68 -9.17 -5.07 -12.69
N ASN A 69 -9.70 -5.33 -11.50
CA ASN A 69 -10.42 -4.34 -10.71
C ASN A 69 -9.56 -3.87 -9.52
N PRO A 70 -9.10 -2.60 -9.53
CA PRO A 70 -8.17 -2.11 -8.53
C PRO A 70 -8.81 -1.89 -7.14
N LEU A 71 -10.13 -2.07 -7.00
CA LEU A 71 -10.85 -1.99 -5.72
C LEU A 71 -10.98 -3.34 -5.00
N ARG A 72 -10.62 -4.45 -5.65
CA ARG A 72 -10.91 -5.80 -5.14
C ARG A 72 -9.80 -6.80 -5.42
N ASP A 73 -9.27 -6.78 -6.64
CA ASP A 73 -8.32 -7.78 -7.07
C ASP A 73 -6.94 -7.43 -6.51
N GLY A 74 -6.13 -8.43 -6.22
CA GLY A 74 -4.75 -8.24 -5.78
C GLY A 74 -3.79 -8.70 -6.88
N ILE A 75 -2.75 -7.93 -7.13
CA ILE A 75 -1.71 -8.28 -8.10
C ILE A 75 -0.36 -8.18 -7.39
N ALA A 76 0.55 -9.11 -7.68
CA ALA A 76 1.90 -9.02 -7.14
C ALA A 76 2.93 -9.68 -8.03
N ALA A 77 4.11 -9.08 -8.09
CA ALA A 77 5.27 -9.63 -8.78
C ALA A 77 6.40 -10.07 -7.83
N HIS A 78 7.01 -11.22 -8.12
CA HIS A 78 8.23 -11.67 -7.46
C HIS A 78 9.00 -12.68 -8.32
N VAL A 79 10.32 -12.82 -8.10
CA VAL A 79 11.14 -13.84 -8.78
C VAL A 79 10.78 -15.27 -8.35
N ASP A 80 10.21 -15.40 -7.15
CA ASP A 80 9.65 -16.64 -6.59
C ASP A 80 8.12 -16.63 -6.74
N GLN A 81 7.59 -17.60 -7.48
CA GLN A 81 6.16 -17.75 -7.74
C GLN A 81 5.31 -17.86 -6.46
N ASN A 82 5.81 -18.51 -5.41
CA ASN A 82 5.04 -18.71 -4.19
C ASN A 82 4.90 -17.40 -3.41
N ILE A 83 5.95 -16.58 -3.44
CA ILE A 83 5.92 -15.24 -2.85
C ILE A 83 4.97 -14.34 -3.64
N ALA A 84 5.05 -14.33 -4.97
CA ALA A 84 4.14 -13.56 -5.82
C ALA A 84 2.67 -13.97 -5.58
N ARG A 85 2.38 -15.27 -5.62
CA ARG A 85 1.03 -15.81 -5.38
C ARG A 85 0.49 -15.43 -4.00
N ARG A 86 1.29 -15.56 -2.94
CA ARG A 86 0.90 -15.16 -1.58
C ARG A 86 0.65 -13.66 -1.50
N ALA A 87 1.54 -12.84 -2.07
CA ALA A 87 1.42 -11.39 -2.04
C ALA A 87 0.15 -10.91 -2.77
N ALA A 88 -0.18 -11.49 -3.94
CA ALA A 88 -1.40 -11.18 -4.66
C ALA A 88 -2.66 -11.52 -3.83
N LEU A 89 -2.65 -12.66 -3.13
CA LEU A 89 -3.72 -13.04 -2.21
C LEU A 89 -3.87 -12.06 -1.04
N MET A 90 -2.75 -11.66 -0.43
CA MET A 90 -2.76 -10.70 0.68
C MET A 90 -3.24 -9.32 0.22
N GLU A 91 -2.85 -8.87 -0.97
CA GLU A 91 -3.30 -7.59 -1.52
C GLU A 91 -4.82 -7.60 -1.83
N ALA A 92 -5.34 -8.69 -2.38
CA ALA A 92 -6.79 -8.81 -2.61
C ALA A 92 -7.56 -8.73 -1.28
N TYR A 93 -7.05 -9.37 -0.23
CA TYR A 93 -7.69 -9.34 1.08
C TYR A 93 -7.55 -7.98 1.79
N GLU A 94 -6.39 -7.33 1.67
CA GLU A 94 -6.19 -5.95 2.12
C GLU A 94 -7.27 -5.05 1.54
N ARG A 95 -7.51 -5.13 0.23
CA ARG A 95 -8.55 -4.33 -0.45
C ARG A 95 -9.94 -4.64 0.07
N PHE A 96 -10.26 -5.92 0.21
CA PHE A 96 -11.54 -6.36 0.77
C PHE A 96 -11.78 -5.82 2.20
N ALA A 97 -10.82 -6.02 3.09
CA ALA A 97 -10.95 -5.63 4.49
C ALA A 97 -10.96 -4.10 4.67
N ILE A 98 -10.11 -3.38 3.94
CA ILE A 98 -10.04 -1.91 3.98
C ILE A 98 -11.31 -1.29 3.41
N MET A 99 -11.89 -1.81 2.33
CA MET A 99 -13.18 -1.31 1.84
C MET A 99 -14.31 -1.57 2.84
N SER A 100 -14.37 -2.76 3.43
CA SER A 100 -15.36 -3.09 4.46
C SER A 100 -15.25 -2.16 5.68
N TRP A 101 -14.03 -1.91 6.16
CA TRP A 101 -13.74 -0.94 7.22
C TRP A 101 -14.11 0.49 6.81
N TRP A 102 -13.69 0.93 5.63
CA TRP A 102 -13.97 2.27 5.10
C TRP A 102 -15.47 2.54 4.99
N ASP A 103 -16.24 1.52 4.62
CA ASP A 103 -17.69 1.57 4.52
C ASP A 103 -18.41 1.47 5.87
N GLY A 104 -17.69 1.16 6.95
CA GLY A 104 -18.25 1.00 8.30
C GLY A 104 -19.00 -0.31 8.50
N HIS A 105 -18.84 -1.27 7.58
CA HIS A 105 -19.44 -2.61 7.68
C HIS A 105 -18.47 -3.65 8.28
N GLY A 106 -17.17 -3.35 8.29
CA GLY A 106 -16.12 -4.24 8.77
C GLY A 106 -15.80 -4.07 10.25
N ALA A 107 -14.81 -4.84 10.72
CA ALA A 107 -14.29 -4.70 12.07
C ALA A 107 -13.71 -3.30 12.31
N ALA A 108 -13.93 -2.76 13.50
CA ALA A 108 -13.36 -1.48 13.89
C ALA A 108 -11.84 -1.57 13.99
N ALA A 109 -11.15 -0.51 13.57
CA ALA A 109 -9.70 -0.41 13.71
C ALA A 109 -9.36 0.01 15.15
N ALA A 110 -8.46 -0.73 15.79
CA ALA A 110 -7.97 -0.41 17.14
C ALA A 110 -6.52 0.11 17.08
N PRO A 111 -6.15 1.15 17.86
CA PRO A 111 -4.78 1.64 17.91
C PRO A 111 -3.81 0.53 18.34
N VAL A 112 -2.64 0.48 17.73
CA VAL A 112 -1.59 -0.48 18.09
C VAL A 112 -0.75 0.07 19.24
N GLN A 113 -0.46 -0.78 20.23
CA GLN A 113 0.36 -0.39 21.39
C GLN A 113 1.77 0.07 21.01
N GLY A 114 2.20 1.21 21.54
CA GLY A 114 3.54 1.76 21.31
C GLY A 114 4.65 0.80 21.74
N ALA A 115 4.50 0.18 22.92
CA ALA A 115 5.47 -0.80 23.43
C ALA A 115 5.63 -2.01 22.49
N TRP A 116 4.57 -2.43 21.80
CA TRP A 116 4.67 -3.47 20.78
C TRP A 116 5.44 -2.99 19.56
N LEU A 117 5.12 -1.81 19.02
CA LEU A 117 5.81 -1.21 17.87
C LEU A 117 7.32 -1.07 18.13
N GLN A 118 7.70 -0.68 19.36
CA GLN A 118 9.08 -0.58 19.80
C GLN A 118 9.77 -1.94 19.81
N ARG A 119 9.16 -2.98 20.42
CA ARG A 119 9.71 -4.35 20.45
C ARG A 119 9.91 -4.93 19.06
N GLN A 120 9.03 -4.60 18.11
CA GLN A 120 9.14 -5.03 16.72
C GLN A 120 10.14 -4.20 15.89
N GLY A 121 10.73 -3.14 16.46
CA GLY A 121 11.67 -2.27 15.77
C GLY A 121 11.03 -1.31 14.74
N LEU A 122 9.69 -1.22 14.71
CA LEU A 122 8.96 -0.36 13.77
C LEU A 122 9.13 1.13 14.11
N GLU A 123 9.16 1.48 15.41
CA GLU A 123 9.44 2.85 15.85
C GLU A 123 10.86 3.28 15.48
N GLN A 124 11.83 2.40 15.68
CA GLN A 124 13.23 2.68 15.30
C GLN A 124 13.35 2.84 13.79
N GLN A 125 12.74 1.94 13.00
CA GLN A 125 12.73 2.05 11.54
C GLN A 125 12.13 3.39 11.08
N LEU A 126 11.04 3.83 11.70
CA LEU A 126 10.44 5.13 11.39
C LEU A 126 11.35 6.30 11.79
N ALA A 127 11.93 6.25 12.99
CA ALA A 127 12.84 7.28 13.48
C ALA A 127 14.06 7.44 12.58
N ASP A 128 14.66 6.32 12.17
CA ASP A 128 15.77 6.28 11.22
C ASP A 128 15.36 6.88 9.88
N GLY A 129 14.22 6.43 9.32
CA GLY A 129 13.68 6.95 8.06
C GLY A 129 13.48 8.48 8.08
N ARG A 130 13.01 9.02 9.22
CA ARG A 130 12.75 10.45 9.43
C ARG A 130 13.96 11.25 9.91
N ALA A 131 15.12 10.64 10.12
CA ALA A 131 16.29 11.35 10.64
C ALA A 131 16.74 12.46 9.68
N GLY A 132 16.69 13.71 10.14
CA GLY A 132 16.99 14.89 9.32
C GLY A 132 15.82 15.43 8.48
N ALA A 133 14.59 14.95 8.69
CA ALA A 133 13.42 15.45 7.97
C ALA A 133 13.20 16.96 8.18
N ALA A 134 13.04 17.69 7.08
CA ALA A 134 12.77 19.13 7.10
C ALA A 134 11.35 19.43 7.60
N LEU A 135 10.38 18.54 7.31
CA LEU A 135 9.01 18.65 7.77
C LEU A 135 8.65 17.46 8.66
N LYS A 136 8.29 17.76 9.91
CA LYS A 136 7.91 16.73 10.89
C LYS A 136 6.49 16.26 10.63
N ARG A 137 6.24 14.96 10.84
CA ARG A 137 4.90 14.36 10.78
C ARG A 137 4.71 13.41 11.94
N ARG A 138 3.46 13.29 12.42
CA ARG A 138 3.06 12.33 13.44
C ARG A 138 2.62 11.05 12.75
N THR A 139 3.19 9.92 13.14
CA THR A 139 2.82 8.61 12.62
C THR A 139 2.22 7.74 13.72
N ARG A 140 1.12 7.05 13.40
CA ARG A 140 0.43 6.11 14.30
C ARG A 140 -0.08 4.91 13.52
N PHE A 141 -0.30 3.81 14.22
CA PHE A 141 -0.72 2.54 13.64
C PHE A 141 -2.05 2.08 14.25
N TRP A 142 -2.90 1.49 13.41
CA TRP A 142 -4.12 0.79 13.82
C TRP A 142 -4.14 -0.60 13.21
N CYS A 143 -4.85 -1.51 13.86
CA CYS A 143 -5.08 -2.87 13.41
C CYS A 143 -6.57 -3.11 13.22
N ILE A 144 -6.95 -3.64 12.07
CA ILE A 144 -8.27 -4.26 11.86
C ILE A 144 -8.10 -5.75 12.12
N ASP A 145 -8.74 -6.22 13.18
CA ASP A 145 -8.76 -7.64 13.54
C ASP A 145 -10.13 -8.25 13.21
N ALA A 146 -10.20 -8.98 12.10
CA ALA A 146 -11.40 -9.70 11.67
C ALA A 146 -11.54 -11.10 12.30
N GLY A 147 -10.64 -11.50 13.20
CA GLY A 147 -10.68 -12.78 13.90
C GLY A 147 -9.62 -13.80 13.45
N ALA A 148 -9.66 -15.00 14.03
CA ALA A 148 -8.61 -16.01 13.88
C ALA A 148 -8.49 -16.59 12.47
N ASP A 149 -9.57 -16.57 11.69
CA ASP A 149 -9.63 -17.05 10.30
C ASP A 149 -9.33 -15.93 9.29
N HIS A 150 -8.65 -14.86 9.70
CA HIS A 150 -8.31 -13.73 8.83
C HIS A 150 -6.87 -13.24 9.10
N PRO A 151 -6.11 -12.82 8.07
CA PRO A 151 -4.83 -12.18 8.29
C PRO A 151 -5.03 -10.82 8.98
N VAL A 152 -3.94 -10.30 9.56
CA VAL A 152 -3.97 -8.98 10.17
C VAL A 152 -3.90 -7.92 9.09
N VAL A 153 -4.74 -6.89 9.22
CA VAL A 153 -4.68 -5.69 8.37
C VAL A 153 -4.25 -4.50 9.23
N THR A 154 -3.20 -3.81 8.80
CA THR A 154 -2.63 -2.67 9.50
C THR A 154 -2.83 -1.39 8.70
N ILE A 155 -3.22 -0.33 9.38
CA ILE A 155 -3.30 1.02 8.83
C ILE A 155 -2.21 1.85 9.48
N CYS A 156 -1.36 2.47 8.67
CA CYS A 156 -0.36 3.43 9.12
C CYS A 156 -0.80 4.84 8.70
N ARG A 157 -1.11 5.70 9.67
CA ARG A 157 -1.48 7.10 9.40
C ARG A 157 -0.28 8.00 9.61
N SER A 158 -0.12 8.97 8.71
CA SER A 158 0.78 10.10 8.88
C SER A 158 0.04 11.43 8.70
N THR A 159 0.23 12.36 9.64
CA THR A 159 -0.39 13.69 9.63
C THR A 159 0.64 14.77 9.96
N SER A 160 0.38 16.02 9.58
CA SER A 160 1.14 17.16 10.11
C SER A 160 1.05 17.24 11.65
N PRO A 161 1.91 18.01 12.33
CA PRO A 161 1.81 18.22 13.77
C PRO A 161 0.46 18.84 14.19
N GLU A 162 -0.15 19.64 13.32
CA GLU A 162 -1.46 20.27 13.45
C GLU A 162 -2.62 19.31 13.11
N GLY A 163 -2.32 18.07 12.68
CA GLY A 163 -3.32 17.07 12.31
C GLY A 163 -3.86 17.23 10.88
N GLN A 164 -3.23 18.04 10.05
CA GLN A 164 -3.64 18.28 8.67
C GLN A 164 -3.03 17.25 7.71
N GLU A 165 -3.61 17.20 6.51
CA GLU A 165 -3.13 16.41 5.37
C GLU A 165 -2.86 14.94 5.73
N PRO A 166 -3.86 14.22 6.26
CA PRO A 166 -3.69 12.82 6.59
C PRO A 166 -3.34 12.02 5.35
N ILE A 167 -2.41 11.10 5.53
CA ILE A 167 -2.01 10.08 4.57
C ILE A 167 -2.13 8.73 5.27
N LEU A 168 -2.71 7.76 4.57
CA LEU A 168 -2.81 6.38 5.03
C LEU A 168 -1.96 5.48 4.13
N GLY A 169 -1.33 4.48 4.74
CA GLY A 169 -0.80 3.32 4.06
C GLY A 169 -1.37 2.06 4.68
N PHE A 170 -1.46 1.00 3.89
CA PHE A 170 -2.15 -0.23 4.27
C PHE A 170 -1.20 -1.43 4.20
N GLY A 171 -1.51 -2.42 5.02
CA GLY A 171 -0.71 -3.62 5.10
C GLY A 171 -1.60 -4.80 5.43
N CYS A 172 -1.31 -5.93 4.83
CA CYS A 172 -1.95 -7.19 5.17
C CYS A 172 -0.93 -8.32 5.17
N ASP A 173 -0.88 -9.06 6.27
CA ASP A 173 -0.12 -10.31 6.37
C ASP A 173 -0.59 -11.11 7.61
N PRO A 174 -0.46 -12.45 7.64
CA PRO A 174 -0.65 -13.23 8.86
C PRO A 174 0.29 -12.81 10.00
N SER A 175 1.50 -12.33 9.67
CA SER A 175 2.42 -11.71 10.62
C SER A 175 2.08 -10.24 10.81
N PRO A 176 1.70 -9.80 12.03
CA PRO A 176 1.33 -8.41 12.26
C PRO A 176 2.50 -7.46 12.04
N THR A 177 3.73 -7.90 12.32
CA THR A 177 4.95 -7.14 12.04
C THR A 177 5.17 -6.94 10.54
N ALA A 178 4.92 -7.97 9.73
CA ALA A 178 5.03 -7.86 8.27
C ALA A 178 3.93 -6.95 7.69
N SER A 179 2.70 -7.06 8.20
CA SER A 179 1.58 -6.18 7.88
C SER A 179 1.90 -4.72 8.21
N ALA A 180 2.33 -4.43 9.45
CA ALA A 180 2.70 -3.09 9.86
C ALA A 180 3.89 -2.53 9.08
N GLY A 181 4.88 -3.37 8.75
CA GLY A 181 5.99 -3.00 7.89
C GLY A 181 5.55 -2.66 6.46
N LYS A 182 4.54 -3.35 5.91
CA LYS A 182 3.92 -3.01 4.60
C LYS A 182 3.19 -1.67 4.68
N ALA A 183 2.33 -1.48 5.68
CA ALA A 183 1.60 -0.23 5.89
C ALA A 183 2.52 0.99 6.04
N LEU A 184 3.63 0.83 6.79
CA LEU A 184 4.64 1.88 6.92
C LEU A 184 5.27 2.25 5.57
N ARG A 185 5.64 1.26 4.75
CA ARG A 185 6.23 1.52 3.43
C ARG A 185 5.24 2.20 2.49
N GLU A 186 4.01 1.72 2.43
CA GLU A 186 2.97 2.34 1.59
C GLU A 186 2.70 3.79 2.03
N MET A 187 2.60 4.03 3.33
CA MET A 187 2.42 5.38 3.87
C MET A 187 3.58 6.31 3.45
N LEU A 188 4.83 5.83 3.48
CA LEU A 188 6.00 6.60 3.04
C LEU A 188 5.97 6.89 1.52
N LEU A 189 5.45 5.98 0.69
CA LEU A 189 5.21 6.25 -0.73
C LEU A 189 4.12 7.30 -0.92
N MET A 190 3.05 7.25 -0.14
CA MET A 190 1.97 8.24 -0.23
C MET A 190 2.38 9.62 0.31
N GLU A 191 3.31 9.68 1.25
CA GLU A 191 3.96 10.94 1.67
C GLU A 191 4.70 11.62 0.51
N MET A 192 5.27 10.86 -0.44
CA MET A 192 5.88 11.42 -1.66
C MET A 192 4.81 12.04 -2.58
N ASN A 193 3.66 11.38 -2.78
CA ASN A 193 2.55 11.98 -3.55
C ASN A 193 2.07 13.29 -2.91
N LEU A 194 2.07 13.38 -1.57
CA LEU A 194 1.80 14.63 -0.86
C LEU A 194 2.87 15.69 -1.15
N MET A 195 4.16 15.34 -1.22
CA MET A 195 5.21 16.29 -1.57
C MET A 195 5.00 16.90 -2.96
N GLU A 196 4.63 16.08 -3.95
CA GLU A 196 4.31 16.54 -5.31
C GLU A 196 3.11 17.51 -5.28
N LEU A 197 2.07 17.20 -4.50
CA LEU A 197 0.92 18.09 -4.30
C LEU A 197 1.34 19.42 -3.65
N LEU A 198 2.18 19.40 -2.63
CA LEU A 198 2.67 20.60 -1.95
C LEU A 198 3.51 21.47 -2.89
N ALA A 199 4.38 20.86 -3.69
CA ALA A 199 5.17 21.57 -4.70
C ALA A 199 4.26 22.20 -5.78
N ALA A 200 3.24 21.46 -6.24
CA ALA A 200 2.28 21.95 -7.24
C ALA A 200 1.42 23.12 -6.74
N ARG A 201 1.12 23.18 -5.43
CA ARG A 201 0.45 24.34 -4.82
C ARG A 201 1.33 25.59 -4.87
N GLY A 202 2.64 25.44 -4.63
CA GLY A 202 3.59 26.54 -4.72
C GLY A 202 3.75 27.09 -6.14
N SER A 203 3.53 26.27 -7.17
CA SER A 203 3.69 26.63 -8.59
C SER A 203 2.38 26.91 -9.33
N GLY A 204 1.22 26.80 -8.67
CA GLY A 204 -0.10 27.03 -9.27
C GLY A 204 -0.59 25.92 -10.21
N GLN A 205 0.00 24.71 -10.18
CA GLN A 205 -0.30 23.58 -11.08
C GLN A 205 -1.21 22.52 -10.46
N THR A 206 -2.07 22.91 -9.51
CA THR A 206 -2.86 21.98 -8.68
C THR A 206 -3.84 21.10 -9.44
N ALA A 207 -4.30 21.52 -10.63
CA ALA A 207 -5.25 20.77 -11.44
C ALA A 207 -4.75 19.35 -11.81
N LEU A 208 -3.44 19.16 -11.94
CA LEU A 208 -2.83 17.86 -12.25
C LEU A 208 -2.87 16.88 -11.05
N MET A 209 -3.06 17.37 -9.83
CA MET A 209 -2.99 16.59 -8.58
C MET A 209 -4.37 16.35 -7.94
N GLY A 210 -5.45 16.49 -8.72
CA GLY A 210 -6.82 16.43 -8.21
C GLY A 210 -7.19 15.10 -7.53
N ALA A 211 -6.61 13.97 -7.96
CA ALA A 211 -6.85 12.67 -7.32
C ALA A 211 -6.28 12.62 -5.90
N VAL A 212 -4.99 12.93 -5.74
CA VAL A 212 -4.32 12.97 -4.43
C VAL A 212 -5.02 13.95 -3.48
N GLN A 213 -5.44 15.11 -3.99
CA GLN A 213 -6.19 16.07 -3.19
C GLN A 213 -7.55 15.53 -2.71
N ARG A 214 -8.31 14.85 -3.58
CA ARG A 214 -9.57 14.22 -3.20
C ARG A 214 -9.37 13.12 -2.16
N GLN A 215 -8.33 12.31 -2.33
CA GLN A 215 -8.00 11.23 -1.40
C GLN A 215 -7.66 11.78 0.00
N ILE A 216 -6.81 12.80 0.09
CA ILE A 216 -6.48 13.46 1.37
C ILE A 216 -7.73 14.07 2.01
N ALA A 217 -8.60 14.70 1.22
CA ALA A 217 -9.85 15.26 1.72
C ALA A 217 -10.79 14.18 2.25
N ALA A 218 -10.88 13.03 1.57
CA ALA A 218 -11.64 11.87 2.03
C ALA A 218 -11.06 11.34 3.35
N TYR A 219 -9.74 11.16 3.45
CA TYR A 219 -9.09 10.77 4.69
C TYR A 219 -9.37 11.74 5.83
N ALA A 220 -9.29 13.05 5.60
CA ALA A 220 -9.58 14.05 6.62
C ALA A 220 -11.04 13.99 7.10
N ARG A 221 -11.97 13.70 6.19
CA ARG A 221 -13.40 13.59 6.50
C ARG A 221 -13.74 12.33 7.30
N TYR A 222 -13.17 11.18 6.94
CA TYR A 222 -13.61 9.87 7.46
C TYR A 222 -12.70 9.29 8.55
N SER A 223 -11.39 9.60 8.53
CA SER A 223 -10.44 9.03 9.49
C SER A 223 -10.81 9.27 10.97
N PRO A 224 -11.37 10.42 11.40
CA PRO A 224 -11.72 10.60 12.81
C PRO A 224 -12.73 9.58 13.34
N ALA A 225 -13.70 9.18 12.51
CA ALA A 225 -14.69 8.17 12.88
C ALA A 225 -14.14 6.75 12.75
N LEU A 226 -13.31 6.51 11.74
CA LEU A 226 -12.80 5.17 11.42
C LEU A 226 -11.53 4.77 12.19
N LEU A 227 -10.80 5.76 12.71
CA LEU A 227 -9.58 5.61 13.52
C LEU A 227 -9.79 6.28 14.89
N PRO A 228 -10.74 5.78 15.71
CA PRO A 228 -11.05 6.40 16.99
C PRO A 228 -9.89 6.27 17.97
N ASP A 229 -9.88 7.16 18.96
CA ASP A 229 -9.09 6.96 20.18
C ASP A 229 -9.79 5.87 21.01
N ALA A 230 -9.36 4.62 20.81
CA ALA A 230 -9.85 3.43 21.50
C ALA A 230 -8.71 2.78 22.32
N PRO A 231 -8.99 1.82 23.22
CA PRO A 231 -7.95 1.10 23.94
C PRO A 231 -6.93 0.48 22.99
N GLU A 232 -5.65 0.65 23.29
CA GLU A 232 -4.57 0.12 22.45
C GLU A 232 -4.49 -1.40 22.54
N VAL A 233 -4.27 -2.07 21.41
CA VAL A 233 -4.17 -3.52 21.30
C VAL A 233 -2.76 -3.97 20.95
N GLU A 234 -2.39 -5.17 21.40
CA GLU A 234 -1.23 -5.90 20.91
C GLU A 234 -1.70 -6.85 19.78
N PRO A 235 -1.30 -6.62 18.51
CA PRO A 235 -1.72 -7.46 17.40
C PRO A 235 -1.23 -8.89 17.52
N VAL A 236 -2.12 -9.86 17.27
CA VAL A 236 -1.84 -11.28 17.41
C VAL A 236 -1.54 -11.90 16.05
N ALA A 237 -0.47 -12.70 15.98
CA ALA A 237 -0.11 -13.42 14.77
C ALA A 237 -1.16 -14.49 14.39
N ARG A 238 -1.30 -14.70 13.09
CA ARG A 238 -2.29 -15.60 12.50
C ARG A 238 -1.62 -16.79 11.87
N THR A 239 -2.25 -17.95 12.03
CA THR A 239 -1.87 -19.15 11.29
C THR A 239 -2.27 -19.00 9.82
N ALA A 240 -1.72 -19.85 8.95
CA ALA A 240 -2.05 -19.83 7.54
C ALA A 240 -3.57 -19.98 7.33
N VAL A 241 -4.18 -18.95 6.77
CA VAL A 241 -5.62 -18.89 6.51
C VAL A 241 -5.90 -19.41 5.11
N LYS A 242 -6.92 -20.25 4.96
CA LYS A 242 -7.41 -20.68 3.65
C LYS A 242 -8.08 -19.52 2.92
N ALA A 243 -7.73 -19.30 1.66
CA ALA A 243 -8.21 -18.18 0.86
C ALA A 243 -9.75 -18.08 0.87
N GLU A 244 -10.46 -19.20 0.75
CA GLU A 244 -11.92 -19.22 0.69
C GLU A 244 -12.57 -18.74 1.99
N LYS A 245 -11.93 -19.00 3.14
CA LYS A 245 -12.39 -18.48 4.43
C LYS A 245 -12.19 -16.97 4.54
N MET A 246 -11.11 -16.46 3.96
CA MET A 246 -10.79 -15.03 4.04
C MET A 246 -11.89 -14.18 3.41
N PHE A 247 -12.38 -14.57 2.22
CA PHE A 247 -13.37 -13.79 1.48
C PHE A 247 -14.81 -14.28 1.66
N GLY A 248 -15.01 -15.48 2.23
CA GLY A 248 -16.32 -16.15 2.24
C GLY A 248 -16.83 -16.52 0.84
N ALA A 249 -15.92 -16.60 -0.15
CA ALA A 249 -16.23 -16.83 -1.55
C ALA A 249 -15.07 -17.53 -2.27
N PRO A 250 -15.30 -18.18 -3.43
CA PRO A 250 -14.24 -18.74 -4.26
C PRO A 250 -13.21 -17.67 -4.68
N VAL A 251 -11.96 -18.09 -4.84
CA VAL A 251 -10.85 -17.23 -5.24
C VAL A 251 -10.15 -17.85 -6.44
N HIS A 252 -9.94 -17.06 -7.49
CA HIS A 252 -9.09 -17.42 -8.62
C HIS A 252 -7.70 -16.83 -8.44
N LEU A 253 -6.68 -17.66 -8.62
CA LEU A 253 -5.28 -17.27 -8.57
C LEU A 253 -4.64 -17.70 -9.89
N ASP A 254 -4.28 -16.72 -10.71
CA ASP A 254 -3.79 -16.93 -12.06
C ASP A 254 -2.36 -16.39 -12.17
N ASP A 255 -1.48 -17.17 -12.80
CA ASP A 255 -0.19 -16.66 -13.29
C ASP A 255 -0.47 -15.87 -14.57
N ILE A 256 -0.26 -14.55 -14.52
CA ILE A 256 -0.45 -13.64 -15.64
C ILE A 256 0.89 -13.13 -16.17
N THR A 257 1.99 -13.83 -15.87
CA THR A 257 3.33 -13.49 -16.36
C THR A 257 3.31 -13.47 -17.90
N PRO A 258 3.75 -12.37 -18.54
CA PRO A 258 3.91 -12.34 -19.99
C PRO A 258 4.83 -13.50 -20.45
N PRO A 259 4.66 -14.06 -21.66
CA PRO A 259 5.49 -15.16 -22.15
C PRO A 259 7.00 -14.91 -22.01
N ASP A 260 7.43 -13.66 -22.21
CA ASP A 260 8.83 -13.22 -22.10
C ASP A 260 9.13 -12.47 -20.79
N GLY A 261 8.22 -12.51 -19.81
CA GLY A 261 8.32 -11.79 -18.54
C GLY A 261 9.41 -12.36 -17.61
N PRO A 262 10.39 -11.55 -17.15
CA PRO A 262 11.49 -12.03 -16.31
C PRO A 262 11.12 -12.20 -14.82
N ILE A 263 9.96 -11.69 -14.39
CA ILE A 263 9.46 -11.74 -13.01
C ILE A 263 8.07 -12.36 -13.04
N ARG A 264 7.78 -13.29 -12.11
CA ARG A 264 6.46 -13.93 -12.02
C ARG A 264 5.43 -12.95 -11.50
N VAL A 265 4.30 -12.83 -12.19
CA VAL A 265 3.19 -11.95 -11.81
C VAL A 265 1.96 -12.79 -11.58
N TRP A 266 1.39 -12.68 -10.38
CA TRP A 266 0.17 -13.40 -10.00
C TRP A 266 -0.97 -12.42 -9.78
N LEU A 267 -2.15 -12.82 -10.24
CA LEU A 267 -3.40 -12.10 -10.05
C LEU A 267 -4.36 -12.92 -9.19
N CYS A 268 -4.87 -12.30 -8.13
CA CYS A 268 -5.88 -12.85 -7.23
C CYS A 268 -7.22 -12.15 -7.45
N ARG A 269 -8.25 -12.93 -7.82
CA ARG A 269 -9.62 -12.45 -8.07
C ARG A 269 -10.62 -13.18 -7.18
N PRO A 270 -10.99 -12.61 -6.03
CA PRO A 270 -12.07 -13.16 -5.23
C PRO A 270 -13.42 -12.95 -5.94
N GLN A 271 -14.29 -13.95 -5.94
CA GLN A 271 -15.65 -13.90 -6.51
C GLN A 271 -16.63 -13.18 -5.56
N ILE A 272 -16.27 -11.97 -5.16
CA ILE A 272 -17.11 -11.09 -4.34
C ILE A 272 -17.61 -9.91 -5.19
N VAL A 273 -18.74 -9.36 -4.77
CA VAL A 273 -19.30 -8.15 -5.38
C VAL A 273 -18.27 -7.02 -5.22
N PRO A 274 -17.86 -6.34 -6.31
CA PRO A 274 -16.97 -5.20 -6.19
C PRO A 274 -17.57 -4.12 -5.28
N PRO A 275 -16.77 -3.51 -4.40
CA PRO A 275 -17.29 -2.49 -3.51
C PRO A 275 -17.75 -1.27 -4.32
N CYS A 276 -18.85 -0.66 -3.88
CA CYS A 276 -19.46 0.48 -4.56
C CYS A 276 -18.85 1.78 -4.05
N VAL A 277 -18.13 2.49 -4.92
CA VAL A 277 -17.58 3.81 -4.60
C VAL A 277 -18.61 4.88 -4.96
N THR A 278 -19.10 5.62 -3.97
CA THR A 278 -19.98 6.77 -4.22
C THR A 278 -19.17 8.07 -4.27
N PRO A 279 -19.61 9.10 -5.03
CA PRO A 279 -18.93 10.40 -5.06
C PRO A 279 -18.79 11.05 -3.69
N GLU A 280 -19.75 10.80 -2.78
CA GLU A 280 -19.77 11.38 -1.46
C GLU A 280 -18.70 10.77 -0.55
N ARG A 281 -18.48 9.45 -0.65
CA ARG A 281 -17.59 8.69 0.25
C ARG A 281 -16.19 8.45 -0.33
N GLY A 282 -16.06 8.42 -1.66
CA GLY A 282 -14.80 8.16 -2.35
C GLY A 282 -14.24 6.77 -2.07
N SER A 283 -12.95 6.58 -2.37
CA SER A 283 -12.21 5.35 -2.10
C SER A 283 -11.00 5.64 -1.21
N PRO A 284 -10.60 4.71 -0.33
CA PRO A 284 -9.33 4.82 0.35
C PRO A 284 -8.12 4.64 -0.59
N PHE A 285 -8.31 4.18 -1.84
CA PHE A 285 -7.23 3.86 -2.77
C PHE A 285 -7.01 4.89 -3.88
N PHE A 286 -8.02 5.69 -4.27
CA PHE A 286 -7.98 6.59 -5.44
C PHE A 286 -8.76 7.90 -5.23
#